data_AF-A0A351HCJ1-F1
#
_entry.id   AF-A0A351HCJ1-F1
#
_cell.length_a   1.000
_cell.length_b   1.000
_cell.length_c   1.000
_cell.angle_alpha   90.00
_cell.angle_beta   90.00
_cell.angle_gamma   90.00
#
_symmetry.space_group_name_H-M   'P 1'
#
loop_
_entity.id
_entity.type
_entity.pdbx_description
1 polymer ?
#
loop_
_entity_poly.entity_id
_entity_poly.type
_entity_poly.pdbx_seq_one_letter_code
_entity_poly.pdbx_strand_id
1 'polypeptide(L)'
;YSREKRRILLSLDVERSDPPNKKVPLRRADGDYAVAWVQGVGKGRVFYSSLGHNHEIYSNPLMLKHYLAGIQFACGDLKADTRPSASIAVPNLSSRD
;
A
#
# COMPACT_ATOMS: atom_id res chain seq x y z
N TYR A 1 9.42 -3.44 -5.28
CA TYR A 1 8.38 -2.59 -5.92
C TYR A 1 8.87 -1.15 -5.88
N SER A 2 8.25 -0.22 -6.62
CA SER A 2 8.66 1.19 -6.56
C SER A 2 7.48 2.15 -6.80
N ARG A 3 7.63 3.41 -6.35
CA ARG A 3 6.58 4.45 -6.44
C ARG A 3 6.40 4.98 -7.85
N GLU A 4 7.38 4.77 -8.73
CA GLU A 4 7.33 5.09 -10.17
C GLU A 4 6.50 4.07 -10.96
N LYS A 5 6.18 2.92 -10.37
CA LYS A 5 5.40 1.85 -11.03
C LYS A 5 4.02 1.61 -10.43
N ARG A 6 3.80 1.99 -9.17
CA ARG A 6 2.60 1.62 -8.40
C ARG A 6 1.98 2.82 -7.71
N ARG A 7 0.65 2.81 -7.60
CA ARG A 7 -0.10 3.73 -6.75
C ARG A 7 -0.11 3.17 -5.33
N ILE A 8 0.74 3.72 -4.47
CA ILE A 8 0.83 3.34 -3.06
C ILE A 8 -0.32 4.00 -2.29
N LEU A 9 -1.07 3.18 -1.53
CA LEU A 9 -2.20 3.61 -0.70
C LEU A 9 -1.83 3.67 0.78
N LEU A 10 -0.96 2.76 1.23
CA LEU A 10 -0.48 2.69 2.61
C LEU A 10 0.99 2.28 2.60
N SER A 11 1.81 2.94 3.42
CA SER A 11 3.22 2.60 3.64
C SER A 11 3.58 2.71 5.11
N LEU A 12 4.59 1.95 5.52
CA LEU A 12 5.16 2.04 6.86
C LEU A 12 5.89 3.37 7.04
N ASP A 13 5.76 3.93 8.23
CA ASP A 13 6.58 5.05 8.70
C ASP A 13 7.71 4.48 9.55
N VAL A 14 8.88 4.30 8.93
CA VAL A 14 10.03 3.64 9.57
C VAL A 14 10.56 4.46 10.75
N GLU A 15 10.54 5.79 10.65
CA GLU A 15 11.04 6.69 11.69
C GLU A 15 10.17 6.64 12.96
N ARG A 16 8.88 6.41 12.78
CA ARG A 16 7.91 6.29 13.88
C ARG A 16 7.64 4.85 14.31
N SER A 17 8.36 3.89 13.76
CA SER A 17 8.21 2.46 14.08
C SER A 17 9.28 1.98 15.06
N ASP A 18 9.03 0.84 15.69
CA ASP A 18 10.03 0.17 16.51
C ASP A 18 11.27 -0.20 15.68
N PRO A 19 12.47 -0.18 16.30
CA PRO A 19 13.69 -0.54 15.60
C PRO A 19 13.63 -2.00 15.10
N PRO A 20 14.23 -2.29 13.93
CA PRO A 20 14.23 -3.63 13.38
C PRO A 20 14.93 -4.61 14.33
N ASN A 21 14.49 -5.87 14.30
CA ASN A 21 15.17 -6.93 15.03
C ASN A 21 16.63 -7.02 14.57
N LYS A 22 17.58 -7.06 15.51
CA LYS A 22 19.03 -7.14 15.21
C LYS A 22 19.40 -8.31 14.29
N LYS A 23 18.64 -9.41 14.33
CA LYS A 23 18.84 -10.60 13.47
C LYS A 23 18.21 -10.46 12.08
N VAL A 24 17.29 -9.51 11.90
CA VAL A 24 16.56 -9.27 10.65
C VAL A 24 16.58 -7.77 10.35
N PRO A 25 17.68 -7.26 9.78
CA PRO A 25 17.78 -5.84 9.45
C PRO A 25 16.78 -5.44 8.37
N LEU A 26 16.54 -4.13 8.27
CA LEU A 26 15.78 -3.55 7.16
C LEU A 26 16.44 -3.94 5.82
N ARG A 27 15.63 -4.47 4.90
CA ARG A 27 16.11 -5.02 3.63
C ARG A 27 16.22 -3.97 2.52
N ARG A 28 15.67 -2.78 2.73
CA ARG A 28 15.69 -1.68 1.75
C ARG A 28 16.42 -0.47 2.29
N ALA A 29 17.36 0.02 1.48
CA ALA A 29 18.15 1.22 1.78
C ALA A 29 17.34 2.52 1.68
N ASP A 30 16.28 2.55 0.88
CA ASP A 30 15.42 3.74 0.67
C ASP A 30 14.33 3.91 1.74
N GLY A 31 14.27 3.02 2.73
CA GLY A 31 13.28 3.11 3.82
C GLY A 31 11.82 2.99 3.36
N ASP A 32 11.55 2.66 2.09
CA ASP A 32 10.19 2.63 1.55
C ASP A 32 9.59 1.23 1.64
N TYR A 33 8.52 1.10 2.43
CA TYR A 33 7.79 -0.16 2.63
C TYR A 33 6.29 0.04 2.45
N ALA A 34 5.78 -0.26 1.25
CA ALA A 34 4.38 -0.19 0.90
C ALA A 34 3.66 -1.41 1.46
N VAL A 35 2.59 -1.14 2.18
CA VAL A 35 1.72 -2.14 2.81
C VAL A 35 0.54 -2.44 1.89
N ALA A 36 -0.01 -1.43 1.22
CA ALA A 36 -1.09 -1.61 0.25
C ALA A 36 -0.91 -0.70 -0.97
N TRP A 37 -1.26 -1.21 -2.15
CA TRP A 37 -1.15 -0.48 -3.41
C TRP A 37 -2.11 -1.02 -4.48
N VAL A 38 -2.32 -0.19 -5.50
CA VAL A 38 -3.05 -0.56 -6.73
C VAL A 38 -2.19 -0.31 -7.96
N GLN A 39 -2.46 -1.06 -9.02
CA GLN A 39 -1.77 -0.93 -10.30
C GLN A 39 -2.71 -1.33 -11.46
N GLY A 40 -2.71 -0.55 -12.53
CA GLY A 40 -3.28 -0.97 -13.82
C GLY A 40 -2.27 -1.86 -14.57
N VAL A 41 -2.73 -3.00 -15.09
CA VAL A 41 -1.89 -3.95 -15.85
C VAL A 41 -2.63 -4.32 -17.14
N GLY A 42 -2.21 -3.74 -18.26
CA GLY A 42 -2.97 -3.84 -19.51
C GLY A 42 -4.39 -3.28 -19.33
N LYS A 43 -5.40 -4.11 -19.64
CA LYS A 43 -6.82 -3.79 -19.37
C LYS A 43 -7.28 -4.21 -17.95
N GLY A 44 -6.41 -4.91 -17.22
CA GLY A 44 -6.68 -5.43 -15.87
C GLY A 44 -6.26 -4.48 -14.76
N ARG A 45 -6.62 -4.85 -13.53
CA ARG A 45 -6.36 -4.11 -12.30
C ARG A 45 -5.83 -5.07 -11.24
N VAL A 46 -4.84 -4.61 -10.48
CA VAL A 46 -4.25 -5.37 -9.37
C VAL A 46 -4.40 -4.56 -8.10
N PHE A 47 -4.98 -5.17 -7.08
CA PHE A 47 -4.96 -4.70 -5.70
C PHE A 47 -4.07 -5.63 -4.87
N TYR A 48 -3.25 -5.05 -4.01
CA TYR A 48 -2.41 -5.76 -3.06
C TYR A 48 -2.51 -5.14 -1.69
N SER A 49 -2.57 -5.99 -0.66
CA SER A 49 -2.44 -5.59 0.75
C SER A 49 -1.66 -6.68 1.50
N SER A 50 -0.67 -6.28 2.29
CA SER A 50 0.09 -7.19 3.16
C SER A 50 -0.51 -7.32 4.56
N LEU A 51 -1.61 -6.60 4.85
CA LEU A 51 -2.35 -6.75 6.10
C LEU A 51 -3.12 -8.07 6.09
N GLY A 52 -3.18 -8.76 7.23
CA GLY A 52 -3.90 -10.04 7.36
C GLY A 52 -3.23 -11.11 8.21
N HIS A 53 -2.09 -10.81 8.84
CA HIS A 53 -1.41 -11.79 9.70
C HIS A 53 -2.26 -12.22 10.90
N ASN A 54 -2.93 -11.25 11.55
CA ASN A 54 -3.73 -11.53 12.73
C ASN A 54 -5.20 -11.83 12.37
N HIS A 55 -5.84 -12.70 13.15
CA HIS A 55 -7.21 -13.14 12.89
C HIS A 55 -8.24 -12.01 13.02
N GLU A 56 -8.08 -11.09 13.98
CA GLU A 56 -9.03 -10.00 14.22
C GLU A 56 -9.18 -9.03 13.04
N ILE A 57 -8.20 -8.98 12.13
CA ILE A 57 -8.27 -8.16 10.92
C ILE A 57 -9.45 -8.56 10.04
N TYR A 58 -9.84 -9.83 10.06
CA TYR A 58 -10.98 -10.35 9.30
C TYR A 58 -12.33 -10.11 9.97
N SER A 59 -12.37 -9.47 11.14
CA SER A 59 -13.60 -9.03 11.81
C SER A 59 -13.64 -7.52 12.04
N ASN A 60 -12.52 -6.81 11.84
CA ASN A 60 -12.46 -5.37 11.98
C ASN A 60 -13.24 -4.67 10.83
N PRO A 61 -14.27 -3.86 11.12
CA PRO A 61 -15.09 -3.24 10.08
C PRO A 61 -14.33 -2.32 9.11
N LEU A 62 -13.28 -1.63 9.57
CA LEU A 62 -12.47 -0.77 8.72
C LEU A 62 -11.64 -1.61 7.74
N MET A 63 -11.08 -2.72 8.21
CA MET A 63 -10.31 -3.64 7.39
C MET A 63 -11.18 -4.36 6.36
N LEU A 64 -12.37 -4.80 6.76
CA LEU A 64 -13.34 -5.40 5.83
C LEU A 64 -13.74 -4.42 4.72
N LYS A 65 -13.96 -3.14 5.04
CA LYS A 65 -14.20 -2.09 4.04
C LYS A 65 -13.01 -1.90 3.11
N HIS A 66 -11.78 -1.94 3.63
CA HIS A 66 -10.57 -1.84 2.82
C HIS A 66 -10.43 -3.00 1.81
N TYR A 67 -10.63 -4.24 2.26
CA TYR A 67 -10.58 -5.41 1.37
C TYR A 67 -11.72 -5.40 0.35
N LEU A 68 -12.95 -5.08 0.77
CA LEU A 68 -14.07 -4.98 -0.15
C LEU A 68 -13.81 -3.95 -1.25
N ALA A 69 -13.33 -2.75 -0.89
CA ALA A 69 -12.98 -1.72 -1.86
C ALA A 69 -11.88 -2.18 -2.82
N GLY A 70 -10.86 -2.88 -2.32
CA GLY A 70 -9.78 -3.44 -3.14
C GLY A 70 -10.26 -4.52 -4.11
N ILE A 71 -11.16 -5.41 -3.66
CA ILE A 71 -11.79 -6.43 -4.50
C ILE A 71 -12.67 -5.78 -5.58
N GLN A 72 -13.53 -4.84 -5.19
CA GLN A 72 -14.37 -4.08 -6.13
C GLN A 72 -13.53 -3.34 -7.16
N PHE A 73 -12.39 -2.75 -6.76
CA PHE A 73 -11.45 -2.14 -7.69
C PHE A 73 -10.87 -3.17 -8.68
N ALA A 74 -10.39 -4.32 -8.19
CA ALA A 74 -9.86 -5.37 -9.06
C ALA A 74 -10.90 -5.85 -10.08
N CYS A 75 -12.15 -6.05 -9.64
CA CYS A 75 -13.29 -6.41 -10.50
C CYS A 75 -13.70 -5.28 -11.47
N GLY A 76 -13.50 -4.01 -11.09
CA GLY A 76 -13.86 -2.84 -11.90
C GLY A 76 -15.12 -2.11 -11.45
N ASP A 77 -15.73 -2.56 -10.37
CA ASP A 77 -16.91 -1.94 -9.76
C ASP A 77 -16.57 -0.61 -9.11
N LEU A 78 -15.31 -0.46 -8.66
CA LEU A 78 -14.79 0.78 -8.07
C LEU A 78 -13.71 1.41 -8.97
N LYS A 79 -13.97 2.64 -9.43
CA LYS A 79 -12.99 3.43 -10.18
C LYS A 79 -11.96 4.03 -9.21
N ALA A 80 -10.67 3.88 -9.53
CA ALA A 80 -9.59 4.53 -8.80
C ALA A 80 -8.46 4.93 -9.75
N ASP A 81 -7.74 6.00 -9.41
CA ASP A 81 -6.54 6.43 -10.11
C ASP A 81 -5.39 5.45 -9.85
N THR A 82 -4.83 4.88 -10.91
CA THR A 82 -3.70 3.94 -10.84
C THR A 82 -2.38 4.55 -11.28
N ARG A 83 -2.34 5.87 -11.54
CA ARG A 83 -1.07 6.55 -11.85
C ARG A 83 -0.07 6.32 -10.71
N PRO A 84 1.20 6.02 -11.03
CA PRO A 84 2.21 5.76 -10.02
C PRO A 84 2.33 6.91 -9.01
N SER A 85 2.56 6.59 -7.74
CA SER A 85 2.62 7.64 -6.70
C SER A 85 3.76 8.65 -6.92
N ALA A 86 4.81 8.32 -7.67
CA ALA A 86 5.86 9.27 -8.01
C ALA A 86 5.42 10.33 -9.05
N SER A 87 4.32 10.11 -9.78
CA SER A 87 3.83 11.05 -10.80
C SER A 87 2.70 11.96 -10.33
N ILE A 88 2.32 11.87 -9.06
CA ILE A 88 1.21 12.63 -8.47
C ILE A 88 1.56 13.06 -7.05
N ALA A 89 1.15 14.28 -6.69
CA ALA A 89 1.23 14.73 -5.31
C ALA A 89 0.41 13.79 -4.42
N VAL A 90 1.01 13.31 -3.34
CA VAL A 90 0.30 12.50 -2.35
C VAL A 90 -0.38 13.47 -1.38
N PRO A 91 -1.72 13.44 -1.25
CA PRO A 91 -2.40 14.31 -0.30
C PRO A 91 -1.87 14.03 1.12
N ASN A 92 -1.59 15.10 1.88
CA ASN A 92 -1.18 15.04 3.28
C ASN A 92 0.16 14.35 3.58
N LEU A 93 1.04 14.21 2.58
CA LEU A 93 2.46 13.90 2.78
C LEU A 93 3.26 15.08 2.20
N SER A 94 3.95 15.84 3.04
CA SER A 94 5.00 16.75 2.57
C SER A 94 6.03 15.94 1.80
N SER A 95 6.68 16.54 0.80
CA SER A 95 7.84 15.93 0.15
C SER A 95 8.79 15.44 1.23
N ARG A 96 9.09 14.14 1.22
CA ARG A 96 10.15 13.59 2.05
C ARG A 96 11.44 14.04 1.38
N ASP A 97 12.06 15.09 1.94
CA ASP A 97 13.41 15.53 1.59
C ASP A 97 14.45 14.46 1.97
#